data_AF-A0A9E2PC47-F1
#
_entry.id   AF-A0A9E2PC47-F1
#
_cell.length_a   1.000
_cell.length_b   1.000
_cell.length_c   1.000
_cell.angle_alpha   90.00
_cell.angle_beta   90.00
_cell.angle_gamma   90.00
#
_symmetry.space_group_name_H-M   'P 1'
#
loop_
_entity.id
_entity.type
_entity.pdbx_description
1 polymer ?
#
loop_
_entity_poly.entity_id
_entity_poly.type
_entity_poly.pdbx_seq_one_letter_code
_entity_poly.pdbx_strand_id
1 'polypeptide(L)' 'MLTVNEETCVGCGWCQTFCPQDALRAWGYLEIDYKKCDE' A
#
# COMPACT_ATOMS: atom_id res chain seq x y z
N MET A 1 -8.32 8.81 1.90
CA MET A 1 -7.12 8.88 1.05
C MET A 1 -5.92 8.43 1.88
N LEU A 2 -5.34 7.28 1.53
CA LEU A 2 -4.13 6.74 2.14
C LEU A 2 -2.96 7.10 1.22
N THR A 3 -1.88 7.67 1.77
CA THR A 3 -0.69 8.04 1.01
C THR A 3 0.53 7.39 1.62
N VAL A 4 1.35 6.75 0.80
CA VAL A 4 2.61 6.15 1.25
C VAL A 4 3.77 6.97 0.74
N ASN A 5 4.73 7.28 1.62
CA ASN A 5 6.00 7.86 1.23
C ASN A 5 6.99 6.73 0.92
N GLU A 6 7.33 6.55 -0.36
CA GLU A 6 8.22 5.49 -0.82
C GLU A 6 9.66 5.64 -0.34
N GLU A 7 10.14 6.87 -0.08
CA GLU A 7 11.50 7.13 0.40
C GLU A 7 11.73 6.59 1.83
N THR A 8 10.65 6.52 2.62
CA THR A 8 10.69 6.06 4.02
C THR A 8 10.00 4.71 4.23
N CYS A 9 9.42 4.13 3.17
CA CYS A 9 8.69 2.88 3.26
C CYS A 9 9.65 1.72 3.50
N VAL A 10 9.46 1.01 4.61
CA VAL A 10 10.25 -0.19 4.95
C VAL A 10 9.54 -1.50 4.58
N GLY A 11 8.41 -1.43 3.86
CA GLY A 11 7.65 -2.62 3.47
C GLY A 11 7.02 -3.40 4.64
N CYS A 12 6.63 -2.72 5.73
CA CYS A 12 6.10 -3.37 6.94
C CYS A 12 4.69 -3.97 6.82
N GLY A 13 3.95 -3.65 5.75
CA GLY A 13 2.61 -4.19 5.49
C GLY A 13 1.47 -3.61 6.34
N TRP A 14 1.75 -2.69 7.28
CA TRP A 14 0.71 -2.08 8.11
C TRP A 14 -0.38 -1.38 7.30
N CYS A 15 0.00 -0.71 6.21
CA CYS A 15 -0.94 -0.04 5.31
C CYS A 15 -1.96 -1.00 4.67
N GLN A 16 -1.64 -2.29 4.51
CA GLN A 16 -2.55 -3.28 3.91
C GLN A 16 -3.84 -3.44 4.71
N THR A 17 -3.78 -3.35 6.05
CA THR A 17 -4.98 -3.48 6.89
C THR A 17 -5.90 -2.26 6.84
N PHE A 18 -5.37 -1.11 6.43
CA PHE A 18 -6.14 0.14 6.32
C PHE A 18 -6.67 0.40 4.92
N CYS A 19 -6.13 -0.28 3.91
CA CYS A 19 -6.56 -0.11 2.54
C CYS A 19 -7.91 -0.84 2.33
N PRO A 20 -9.02 -0.12 2.09
CA PRO A 20 -10.33 -0.75 1.92
C PRO A 20 -10.45 -1.56 0.63
N GLN A 21 -9.63 -1.22 -0.39
CA GLN A 21 -9.68 -1.78 -1.74
C GLN A 21 -8.71 -2.95 -1.96
N ASP A 22 -8.01 -3.38 -0.91
CA ASP A 22 -6.98 -4.43 -1.00
C ASP A 22 -5.99 -4.20 -2.17
N ALA A 23 -5.56 -2.94 -2.30
CA ALA A 23 -4.70 -2.46 -3.37
C ALA A 23 -3.19 -2.63 -3.06
N LEU A 24 -2.85 -3.17 -1.89
CA LEU A 24 -1.49 -3.17 -1.36
C LEU A 24 -0.98 -4.58 -1.06
N ARG A 25 0.26 -4.88 -1.47
CA ARG A 25 1.00 -6.10 -1.07
C ARG A 25 2.36 -5.75 -0.50
N ALA A 26 2.75 -6.37 0.62
CA ALA A 26 4.05 -6.15 1.24
C ALA A 26 4.78 -7.48 1.51
N TRP A 27 5.94 -7.67 0.86
CA TRP A 27 6.86 -8.80 1.05
C TRP A 27 8.32 -8.30 1.03
N GLY A 28 8.64 -7.37 1.93
CA GLY A 28 9.96 -6.70 1.99
C GLY A 28 10.08 -5.45 1.11
N TYR A 29 9.14 -5.26 0.19
CA TYR A 29 8.90 -4.03 -0.55
C TYR A 29 7.37 -3.84 -0.67
N LEU A 30 6.92 -2.60 -0.85
CA LEU A 30 5.50 -2.30 -1.03
C LEU A 30 5.14 -2.29 -2.53
N GLU A 31 4.15 -3.09 -2.89
CA GLU A 31 3.52 -3.09 -4.22
C GLU A 31 2.15 -2.42 -4.11
N ILE A 32 1.90 -1.44 -5.00
CA ILE A 32 0.65 -0.68 -5.06
C ILE A 32 -0.03 -0.94 -6.41
N ASP A 33 -1.25 -1.48 -6.38
CA ASP A 33 -2.12 -1.58 -7.55
C ASP A 33 -2.95 -0.30 -7.68
N TYR A 34 -2.41 0.67 -8.42
CA TYR A 34 -3.06 1.96 -8.64
C TYR A 34 -4.45 1.87 -9.27
N LYS A 35 -4.78 0.78 -9.97
CA LYS A 35 -6.09 0.62 -10.60
C LYS A 35 -7.21 0.48 -9.56
N LYS A 36 -6.88 -0.09 -8.41
CA LYS A 36 -7.81 -0.32 -7.30
C LYS A 36 -7.94 0.89 -6.36
N CYS A 37 -7.15 1.95 -6.55
CA CYS A 37 -7.18 3.11 -5.68
C CYS A 37 -8.40 4.02 -5.90
N ASP A 38 -9.05 3.92 -7.07
CA ASP A 38 -10.18 4.76 -7.48
C ASP A 38 -11.52 4.00 -7.54
N GLU A 39 -11.52 2.70 -7.21
CA GLU A 39 -12.73 1.87 -7.02
C GLU A 39 -13.30 2.03 -5.60
#